data_AF-A0A2H5RHC8-F1
#
_entry.id   AF-A0A2H5RHC8-F1
#
_cell.length_a   1.000
_cell.length_b   1.000
_cell.length_c   1.000
_cell.angle_alpha   90.00
_cell.angle_beta   90.00
_cell.angle_gamma   90.00
#
_symmetry.space_group_name_H-M   'P 1'
#
loop_
_entity.id
_entity.type
_entity.pdbx_description
1 polymer ?
#
loop_
_entity_poly.entity_id
_entity_poly.type
_entity_poly.pdbx_seq_one_letter_code
_entity_poly.pdbx_strand_id
1 'polypeptide(L)'
;MAVMDYANKGNLGGNLSKVIKYNWKHKLCMLNNIIRGLIEMHEQNIVHRDFHDGNILNKNNRETDKVDCVYISDLGLCHPVKSFRKDDIYGVKPFMAPEVLRGKPYTPSSDIYSFSMIMGVYIWRQKI
;
A
#
# COMPACT_ATOMS: atom_id res chain seq x y z
N MET A 1 -17.94 12.36 6.91
CA MET A 1 -18.29 11.13 6.15
C MET A 1 -17.87 11.36 4.72
N ALA A 2 -16.95 10.54 4.19
CA ALA A 2 -16.57 10.57 2.78
C ALA A 2 -17.32 9.46 2.03
N VAL A 3 -17.80 9.74 0.83
CA VAL A 3 -18.41 8.75 -0.08
C VAL A 3 -17.36 8.39 -1.12
N MET A 4 -17.03 7.10 -1.23
CA MET A 4 -15.99 6.59 -2.12
C MET A 4 -16.49 5.41 -2.94
N ASP A 5 -15.81 5.12 -4.02
CA ASP A 5 -16.06 3.95 -4.87
C ASP A 5 -15.93 2.64 -4.09
N TYR A 6 -16.89 1.72 -4.26
CA TYR A 6 -16.87 0.44 -3.58
C TYR A 6 -15.91 -0.57 -4.24
N ALA A 7 -14.93 -1.03 -3.46
CA ALA A 7 -13.98 -2.08 -3.85
C ALA A 7 -14.52 -3.47 -3.44
N ASN A 8 -15.17 -4.15 -4.37
CA ASN A 8 -15.97 -5.35 -4.11
C ASN A 8 -15.17 -6.62 -3.73
N LYS A 9 -13.83 -6.56 -3.69
CA LYS A 9 -12.99 -7.68 -3.28
C LYS A 9 -12.27 -7.45 -1.95
N GLY A 10 -12.51 -6.36 -1.23
CA GLY A 10 -11.82 -6.08 0.04
C GLY A 10 -10.34 -5.75 -0.17
N ASN A 11 -9.50 -5.88 0.86
CA ASN A 11 -8.07 -5.50 0.80
C ASN A 11 -7.11 -6.69 0.58
N LEU A 12 -5.83 -6.41 0.27
CA LEU A 12 -4.82 -7.45 0.07
C LEU A 12 -4.61 -8.32 1.31
N GLY A 13 -4.53 -7.72 2.50
CA GLY A 13 -4.32 -8.43 3.76
C GLY A 13 -5.38 -9.51 4.02
N GLY A 14 -6.66 -9.19 3.80
CA GLY A 14 -7.78 -10.13 3.89
C GLY A 14 -7.84 -11.17 2.76
N ASN A 15 -7.13 -10.93 1.66
CA ASN A 15 -7.07 -11.82 0.49
C ASN A 15 -5.73 -12.54 0.32
N LEU A 16 -4.88 -12.57 1.35
CA LEU A 16 -3.52 -13.11 1.26
C LEU A 16 -3.46 -14.51 0.62
N SER A 17 -4.35 -15.42 1.05
CA SER A 17 -4.41 -16.80 0.55
C SER A 17 -4.72 -16.91 -0.95
N LYS A 18 -5.45 -15.93 -1.49
CA LYS A 18 -5.77 -15.83 -2.92
C LYS A 18 -4.62 -15.22 -3.69
N VAL A 19 -4.06 -14.11 -3.20
CA VAL A 19 -2.98 -13.36 -3.87
C VAL A 19 -1.69 -14.18 -3.96
N ILE A 20 -1.37 -14.98 -2.94
CA ILE A 20 -0.19 -15.87 -2.98
C ILE A 20 -0.26 -16.87 -4.15
N LYS A 21 -1.47 -17.33 -4.51
CA LYS A 21 -1.72 -18.27 -5.61
C LYS A 21 -1.67 -17.62 -7.00
N TYR A 22 -1.57 -16.30 -7.09
CA TYR A 22 -1.44 -15.61 -8.37
C TYR A 22 -0.13 -16.01 -9.05
N ASN A 23 -0.16 -16.14 -10.38
CA ASN A 23 1.07 -16.34 -11.13
C ASN A 23 1.94 -15.07 -11.08
N TRP A 24 3.20 -15.22 -11.47
CA TRP A 24 4.20 -14.14 -11.38
C TRP A 24 3.77 -12.87 -12.12
N LYS A 25 3.23 -13.02 -13.33
CA LYS A 25 2.76 -11.89 -14.15
C LYS A 25 1.66 -11.10 -13.43
N HIS A 26 0.70 -11.79 -12.80
CA HIS A 26 -0.35 -11.13 -12.03
C HIS A 26 0.22 -10.38 -10.82
N LYS A 27 1.16 -10.99 -10.07
CA LYS A 27 1.81 -10.34 -8.93
C LYS A 27 2.59 -9.09 -9.34
N LEU A 28 3.35 -9.15 -10.44
CA LEU A 28 4.07 -7.99 -10.97
C LEU A 28 3.12 -6.88 -11.43
N CYS A 29 2.04 -7.21 -12.15
CA CYS A 29 1.05 -6.21 -12.56
C CYS A 29 0.41 -5.52 -11.35
N MET A 30 0.09 -6.29 -10.31
CA MET A 30 -0.44 -5.74 -9.05
C MET A 30 0.56 -4.79 -8.39
N LEU A 31 1.82 -5.21 -8.20
CA LEU A 31 2.86 -4.36 -7.62
C LEU A 31 3.12 -3.10 -8.44
N ASN A 32 3.10 -3.21 -9.77
CA ASN A 32 3.24 -2.07 -10.67
C ASN A 32 2.10 -1.05 -10.51
N ASN A 33 0.87 -1.51 -10.33
CA ASN A 33 -0.26 -0.61 -10.08
C ASN A 33 -0.15 0.08 -8.72
N ILE A 34 0.29 -0.64 -7.69
CA ILE A 34 0.50 -0.10 -6.34
C ILE A 34 1.58 1.00 -6.35
N ILE A 35 2.74 0.73 -6.95
CA ILE A 35 3.84 1.71 -6.96
C ILE A 35 3.49 2.95 -7.80
N ARG A 36 2.72 2.79 -8.88
CA ARG A 36 2.23 3.94 -9.66
C ARG A 36 1.35 4.87 -8.82
N GLY A 37 0.45 4.32 -8.02
CA GLY A 37 -0.36 5.12 -7.09
C GLY A 37 0.50 5.88 -6.07
N LEU A 38 1.56 5.24 -5.53
CA LEU A 38 2.49 5.92 -4.63
C LEU A 38 3.27 7.04 -5.33
N ILE A 39 3.74 6.82 -6.57
CA ILE A 39 4.43 7.84 -7.37
C ILE A 39 3.52 9.06 -7.55
N GLU A 40 2.27 8.87 -7.94
CA GLU A 40 1.29 9.96 -8.10
C GLU A 40 1.09 10.75 -6.80
N MET A 41 1.03 10.09 -5.64
CA MET A 41 0.96 10.77 -4.33
C MET A 41 2.24 11.57 -4.02
N HIS A 42 3.40 10.96 -4.27
CA HIS A 42 4.71 11.55 -3.96
C HIS A 42 5.01 12.76 -4.86
N GLU A 43 4.59 12.74 -6.13
CA GLU A 43 4.65 13.88 -7.05
C GLU A 43 3.84 15.09 -6.54
N GLN A 44 2.75 14.84 -5.81
CA GLN A 44 1.98 15.87 -5.12
C GLN A 44 2.55 16.27 -3.75
N ASN A 45 3.75 15.79 -3.39
CA ASN A 45 4.39 15.99 -2.08
C ASN A 45 3.55 15.47 -0.90
N ILE A 46 2.76 14.42 -1.11
CA ILE A 46 1.94 13.77 -0.07
C ILE A 46 2.56 12.43 0.30
N VAL A 47 2.67 12.16 1.60
CA VAL A 47 3.11 10.87 2.15
C VAL A 47 1.93 10.19 2.82
N HIS A 48 1.77 8.87 2.63
CA HIS A 48 0.62 8.13 3.15
C HIS A 48 0.69 7.89 4.67
N ARG A 49 1.89 7.58 5.19
CA ARG A 49 2.19 7.32 6.62
C ARG A 49 1.55 6.10 7.28
N ASP A 50 0.61 5.43 6.61
CA ASP A 50 -0.03 4.19 7.06
C ASP A 50 -0.16 3.20 5.90
N PHE A 51 0.92 3.06 5.14
CA PHE A 51 0.93 2.23 3.95
C PHE A 51 1.15 0.77 4.32
N HIS A 52 0.13 -0.06 4.16
CA HIS A 52 0.21 -1.51 4.38
C HIS A 52 -0.83 -2.24 3.52
N ASP A 53 -0.76 -3.56 3.50
CA ASP A 53 -1.62 -4.40 2.66
C ASP A 53 -3.12 -4.40 3.05
N GLY A 54 -3.46 -3.89 4.23
CA GLY A 54 -4.84 -3.63 4.65
C GLY A 54 -5.43 -2.36 4.00
N ASN A 55 -4.58 -1.43 3.57
CA ASN A 55 -4.96 -0.18 2.92
C ASN A 55 -4.83 -0.25 1.38
N ILE A 56 -4.62 -1.45 0.83
CA ILE A 56 -4.64 -1.69 -0.62
C ILE A 56 -5.89 -2.49 -0.96
N LEU A 57 -6.86 -1.85 -1.62
CA LEU A 57 -8.15 -2.40 -1.98
C LEU A 57 -8.12 -3.06 -3.36
N ASN A 58 -8.82 -4.19 -3.47
CA ASN A 58 -9.04 -4.94 -4.69
C ASN A 58 -10.45 -4.67 -5.25
N LYS A 59 -10.55 -4.51 -6.57
CA LYS A 59 -11.80 -4.41 -7.31
C LYS A 59 -11.75 -5.32 -8.53
N ASN A 60 -12.87 -5.99 -8.83
CA ASN A 60 -12.99 -6.73 -10.08
C ASN A 60 -12.67 -5.82 -11.27
N ASN A 61 -11.83 -6.31 -12.17
CA ASN A 61 -11.75 -5.74 -13.50
C ASN A 61 -13.01 -6.15 -14.26
N ARG A 62 -13.91 -5.19 -14.51
CA ARG A 62 -15.21 -5.45 -15.13
C ARG A 62 -15.12 -5.73 -16.64
N GLU A 63 -13.97 -5.43 -17.25
CA GLU A 63 -13.85 -5.40 -18.71
C GLU A 63 -13.13 -6.62 -19.30
N THR A 64 -12.45 -7.45 -18.50
CA THR A 64 -11.70 -8.62 -19.00
C THR A 64 -11.39 -9.65 -17.89
N ASP A 65 -11.04 -10.89 -18.26
CA ASP A 65 -10.41 -11.92 -17.38
C ASP A 65 -8.99 -11.52 -16.90
N LYS A 66 -8.67 -10.23 -16.85
CA LYS A 66 -7.37 -9.70 -16.43
C LYS A 66 -7.27 -9.57 -14.91
N VAL A 67 -6.05 -9.26 -14.48
CA VAL A 67 -5.65 -8.94 -13.10
C VAL A 67 -6.66 -7.98 -12.46
N ASP A 68 -7.08 -8.29 -11.22
CA ASP A 68 -7.89 -7.39 -10.39
C ASP A 68 -7.23 -6.01 -10.29
N CYS A 69 -8.06 -4.96 -10.33
CA CYS A 69 -7.58 -3.60 -10.11
C CYS A 69 -7.27 -3.41 -8.62
N VAL A 70 -6.16 -2.72 -8.34
CA VAL A 70 -5.75 -2.39 -6.97
C VAL A 70 -5.68 -0.90 -6.77
N TYR A 71 -6.11 -0.44 -5.60
CA TYR A 71 -6.23 0.96 -5.24
C TYR A 71 -5.66 1.21 -3.85
N ILE A 72 -4.93 2.31 -3.70
CA ILE A 72 -4.51 2.81 -2.39
C ILE A 72 -5.73 3.47 -1.73
N SER A 73 -5.93 3.21 -0.44
CA SER A 73 -7.07 3.67 0.34
C SER A 73 -6.63 4.18 1.71
N ASP A 74 -7.60 4.64 2.51
CA ASP A 74 -7.36 5.25 3.82
C ASP A 74 -6.37 6.43 3.80
N LEU A 75 -6.85 7.52 3.21
CA LEU A 75 -6.08 8.77 3.11
C LEU A 75 -6.15 9.61 4.39
N GLY A 76 -6.74 9.11 5.49
CA GLY A 76 -6.97 9.87 6.71
C GLY A 76 -5.69 10.32 7.42
N LEU A 77 -4.60 9.58 7.20
CA LEU A 77 -3.28 9.90 7.73
C LEU A 77 -2.33 10.48 6.69
N CYS A 78 -2.77 10.70 5.45
CA CYS A 78 -1.96 11.32 4.43
C CYS A 78 -1.56 12.74 4.84
N HIS A 79 -0.31 13.12 4.56
CA HIS A 79 0.19 14.41 4.99
C HIS A 79 1.23 15.00 4.04
N PRO A 80 1.25 16.33 3.84
CA PRO A 80 2.35 16.98 3.13
C PRO A 80 3.69 16.74 3.83
N VAL A 81 4.75 16.54 3.05
CA VAL A 81 6.12 16.27 3.58
C VAL A 81 6.60 17.35 4.56
N LYS A 82 6.17 18.60 4.39
CA LYS A 82 6.69 19.77 5.13
C LYS A 82 6.01 20.04 6.48
N SER A 83 4.94 19.34 6.83
CA SER A 83 4.11 19.66 8.00
C SER A 83 4.23 18.63 9.14
N PHE A 84 5.36 17.92 9.23
CA PHE A 84 5.60 16.92 10.27
C PHE A 84 5.65 17.53 11.68
N ARG A 85 4.95 16.86 12.61
CA ARG A 85 5.06 17.09 14.07
C ARG A 85 5.77 15.89 14.71
N LYS A 86 6.68 16.17 15.66
CA LYS A 86 7.66 15.19 16.18
C LYS A 86 7.05 14.00 16.95
N ASP A 87 5.82 14.11 17.42
CA ASP A 87 5.19 13.14 18.32
C ASP A 87 4.13 12.25 17.64
N ASP A 88 4.05 12.31 16.32
CA ASP A 88 3.02 11.68 15.49
C ASP A 88 3.53 10.37 14.87
N ILE A 89 3.67 9.30 15.67
CA ILE A 89 3.99 7.96 15.18
C ILE A 89 2.69 7.20 14.89
N TYR A 90 2.48 6.86 13.62
CA TYR A 90 1.32 6.17 13.06
C TYR A 90 1.80 5.00 12.19
N GLY A 91 0.91 4.08 11.84
CA GLY A 91 1.26 2.97 10.97
C GLY A 91 1.23 1.61 11.65
N VAL A 92 1.25 0.57 10.81
CA VAL A 92 1.26 -0.83 11.23
C VAL A 92 2.70 -1.35 11.32
N LYS A 93 3.18 -1.66 12.55
CA LYS A 93 4.60 -1.92 12.88
C LYS A 93 5.41 -2.74 11.87
N PRO A 94 4.92 -3.88 11.33
CA PRO A 94 5.67 -4.66 10.35
C PRO A 94 5.98 -3.93 9.03
N PHE A 95 5.24 -2.87 8.71
CA PHE A 95 5.40 -2.09 7.48
C PHE A 95 6.13 -0.76 7.73
N MET A 96 6.31 -0.35 8.98
CA MET A 96 6.88 0.95 9.31
C MET A 96 8.38 1.03 9.03
N ALA A 97 8.79 2.10 8.39
CA ALA A 97 10.19 2.38 8.11
C ALA A 97 11.02 2.59 9.39
N PRO A 98 12.30 2.16 9.41
CA PRO A 98 13.12 2.20 10.61
C PRO A 98 13.45 3.63 11.07
N GLU A 99 13.42 4.63 10.20
CA GLU A 99 13.51 6.04 10.57
C GLU A 99 12.26 6.51 11.33
N VAL A 100 11.07 6.09 10.90
CA VAL A 100 9.80 6.42 11.54
C VAL A 100 9.73 5.79 12.92
N LEU A 101 10.15 4.53 13.06
CA LEU A 101 10.23 3.84 14.36
C LEU A 101 11.18 4.52 15.35
N ARG A 102 12.11 5.35 14.86
CA ARG A 102 13.02 6.16 15.69
C ARG A 102 12.51 7.59 15.91
N GLY A 103 11.24 7.87 15.57
CA GLY A 103 10.63 9.19 15.71
C GLY A 103 11.16 10.23 14.72
N LYS A 104 11.77 9.81 13.61
CA LYS A 104 12.13 10.73 12.52
C LYS A 104 10.90 11.02 11.65
N PRO A 105 10.88 12.16 10.92
CA PRO A 105 9.79 12.51 10.02
C PRO A 105 9.52 11.43 8.97
N TYR A 106 8.26 11.29 8.60
CA TYR A 106 7.87 10.53 7.41
C TYR A 106 8.39 11.22 6.17
N THR A 107 8.88 10.42 5.23
CA THR A 107 9.31 10.86 3.91
C THR A 107 8.69 9.95 2.85
N PRO A 108 8.73 10.33 1.57
CA PRO A 108 8.40 9.41 0.49
C PRO A 108 9.12 8.06 0.62
N SER A 109 10.39 8.06 1.06
CA SER A 109 11.17 6.85 1.31
C SER A 109 10.56 5.92 2.37
N SER A 110 9.81 6.48 3.33
CA SER A 110 9.13 5.69 4.37
C SER A 110 7.95 4.89 3.79
N ASP A 111 7.20 5.46 2.83
CA ASP A 111 6.18 4.71 2.08
C ASP A 111 6.82 3.65 1.17
N ILE A 112 7.98 3.95 0.55
CA ILE A 112 8.72 2.98 -0.28
C ILE A 112 9.23 1.80 0.54
N TYR A 113 9.68 2.03 1.78
CA TYR A 113 10.00 0.93 2.70
C TYR A 113 8.78 0.05 2.94
N SER A 114 7.64 0.68 3.23
CA SER A 114 6.38 -0.02 3.48
C SER A 114 5.93 -0.86 2.27
N PHE A 115 6.07 -0.30 1.05
CA PHE A 115 5.87 -1.03 -0.21
C PHE A 115 6.79 -2.23 -0.35
N SER A 116 8.07 -2.11 0.05
CA SER A 116 9.03 -3.21 0.03
C SER A 116 8.62 -4.35 0.95
N MET A 117 8.04 -4.03 2.11
CA MET A 117 7.49 -5.03 3.04
C MET A 117 6.28 -5.77 2.43
N ILE A 118 5.37 -5.05 1.77
CA ILE A 118 4.28 -5.65 0.99
C ILE A 118 4.85 -6.58 -0.08
N MET A 119 5.80 -6.11 -0.89
CA MET A 119 6.45 -6.94 -1.91
C MET A 119 7.03 -8.21 -1.30
N GLY A 120 7.76 -8.12 -0.18
CA GLY A 120 8.28 -9.29 0.55
C GLY A 120 7.20 -10.29 0.95
N VAL A 121 6.07 -9.83 1.48
CA VAL A 121 4.94 -10.71 1.86
C VAL A 121 4.38 -11.47 0.66
N TYR A 122 4.15 -10.81 -0.48
CA TYR A 122 3.42 -11.41 -1.61
C TYR A 122 4.32 -12.13 -2.63
N ILE A 123 5.61 -11.80 -2.66
CA ILE A 123 6.62 -12.38 -3.56
C ILE A 123 7.38 -13.51 -2.87
N TRP A 124 7.84 -13.31 -1.64
CA TRP A 124 8.80 -14.22 -1.00
C TRP A 124 8.15 -15.32 -0.17
N ARG A 125 6.89 -15.17 0.29
CA ARG A 125 6.16 -16.25 1.00
C ARG A 125 5.65 -17.34 0.05
N GLN A 126 6.55 -17.95 -0.72
CA GLN A 126 6.26 -19.17 -1.46
C GLN A 126 6.81 -20.35 -0.67
N LYS A 127 5.93 -21.00 0.12
CA LYS A 127 6.11 -22.31 0.76
C LYS A 127 7.42 -22.48 1.56
N ILE A 128 7.30 -22.29 2.88
CA ILE A 128 7.95 -23.21 3.83
C ILE A 128 6.88 -24.25 4.19
#